data_AF-A0AAE4CPI6-F1
#
_entry.id   AF-A0AAE4CPI6-F1
#
_cell.length_a   1.000
_cell.length_b   1.000
_cell.length_c   1.000
_cell.angle_alpha   90.00
_cell.angle_beta   90.00
_cell.angle_gamma   90.00
#
_symmetry.space_group_name_H-M   'P 1'
#
loop_
_entity.id
_entity.type
_entity.pdbx_description
1 polymer ?
#
loop_
_entity_poly.entity_id
_entity_poly.type
_entity_poly.pdbx_seq_one_letter_code
_entity_poly.pdbx_strand_id
1 'polypeptide(L)' 'MLLLRGDPLLLRGDSLFLQGDPTGLSSWAGRLVFIVILLSVLVLAVRWLWDQRKR' A
#
# COMPACT_ATOMS: atom_id res chain seq x y z
N MET A 1 -2.28 -8.82 40.13
CA MET A 1 -2.04 -9.12 38.71
C MET A 1 -3.35 -8.97 37.96
N LEU A 2 -3.65 -7.75 37.49
CA LEU A 2 -4.84 -7.45 36.71
C LEU A 2 -4.57 -7.86 35.27
N LEU A 3 -5.26 -8.90 34.84
CA LEU A 3 -5.22 -9.49 33.51
C LEU A 3 -5.62 -8.43 32.47
N LEU A 4 -4.82 -8.31 31.42
CA LEU A 4 -5.07 -7.55 30.20
C LEU A 4 -6.44 -7.94 29.62
N ARG A 5 -7.51 -7.26 30.05
CA ARG A 5 -8.81 -7.33 29.37
C ARG A 5 -8.75 -6.40 28.16
N GLY A 6 -7.96 -6.80 27.16
CA GLY A 6 -7.97 -6.17 25.86
C GLY A 6 -9.32 -6.45 25.20
N ASP A 7 -10.00 -5.39 24.80
CA ASP A 7 -11.30 -5.47 24.17
C ASP A 7 -11.25 -6.31 22.89
N PRO A 8 -11.99 -7.44 22.80
CA PRO A 8 -11.95 -8.32 21.64
C PRO A 8 -12.53 -7.65 20.37
N LEU A 9 -13.16 -6.49 20.51
CA LEU A 9 -13.69 -5.71 19.39
C LEU A 9 -12.60 -4.98 18.60
N LEU A 10 -11.52 -4.53 19.24
CA LEU A 10 -10.42 -3.87 18.52
C LEU A 10 -9.61 -4.90 17.72
N LEU A 11 -9.34 -6.07 18.30
CA LEU A 11 -8.66 -7.16 17.59
C LEU A 11 -9.48 -7.70 16.40
N ARG A 12 -10.81 -7.67 16.50
CA ARG A 12 -11.71 -8.08 15.41
C ARG A 12 -11.69 -7.09 14.25
N GLY A 13 -11.61 -5.79 14.54
CA GLY A 13 -11.40 -4.76 13.52
C GLY A 13 -10.08 -4.97 12.77
N ASP A 14 -9.00 -5.20 13.49
CA ASP A 14 -7.67 -5.44 12.91
C ASP A 14 -7.61 -6.76 12.12
N SER A 15 -8.32 -7.80 12.56
CA SER A 15 -8.37 -9.08 11.85
C SER A 15 -9.12 -9.00 10.51
N LEU A 16 -10.09 -8.09 10.35
CA LEU A 16 -10.75 -7.85 9.06
C LEU A 16 -9.82 -7.11 8.07
N PHE A 17 -8.88 -6.31 8.58
CA PHE A 17 -7.79 -5.75 7.76
C PHE A 17 -6.69 -6.76 7.44
N LEU A 18 -6.51 -7.80 8.27
CA LEU A 18 -5.56 -8.89 8.01
C LEU A 18 -6.12 -10.01 7.12
N GLN A 19 -7.45 -10.14 7.02
CA GLN A 19 -8.13 -11.03 6.08
C GLN A 19 -8.58 -10.31 4.79
N GLY A 20 -8.62 -8.97 4.82
CA GLY A 20 -8.76 -8.13 3.65
C GLY A 20 -7.43 -8.04 2.92
N ASP A 21 -7.41 -8.56 1.69
CA ASP A 21 -6.35 -8.42 0.67
C ASP A 21 -5.11 -7.61 1.13
N PRO A 22 -4.01 -8.28 1.53
CA PRO A 22 -2.88 -7.66 2.22
C PRO A 22 -2.15 -6.62 1.37
N THR A 23 -2.43 -6.58 0.07
CA THR A 23 -1.89 -5.61 -0.86
C THR A 23 -2.69 -4.30 -0.90
N GLY A 24 -3.89 -4.28 -0.33
CA GLY A 24 -4.82 -3.15 -0.43
C GLY A 24 -5.33 -2.90 -1.85
N LEU A 25 -5.00 -3.74 -2.84
CA LEU A 25 -5.32 -3.53 -4.26
C LEU A 25 -6.81 -3.72 -4.59
N SER A 26 -7.54 -4.49 -3.79
CA SER A 26 -9.00 -4.55 -3.85
C SER A 26 -9.67 -3.27 -3.33
N SER A 27 -9.00 -2.49 -2.50
CA SER A 27 -9.53 -1.20 -2.01
C SER A 27 -9.35 -0.09 -3.05
N TRP A 28 -10.33 0.81 -3.14
CA TRP A 28 -10.25 1.98 -4.03
C TRP A 28 -9.03 2.87 -3.72
N ALA A 29 -8.68 3.00 -2.44
CA ALA A 29 -7.53 3.76 -1.98
C ALA A 29 -6.20 3.11 -2.39
N GLY A 30 -6.05 1.79 -2.21
CA GLY A 30 -4.81 1.10 -2.60
C GLY A 30 -4.59 1.08 -4.11
N ARG A 31 -5.65 1.05 -4.93
CA ARG A 31 -5.52 1.23 -6.38
C ARG A 31 -4.96 2.60 -6.75
N LEU A 32 -5.42 3.67 -6.11
CA LEU A 32 -4.89 5.01 -6.36
C LEU A 32 -3.42 5.13 -5.98
N VAL A 33 -3.04 4.59 -4.81
CA VAL A 33 -1.64 4.56 -4.37
C VAL A 33 -0.77 3.80 -5.36
N PHE A 34 -1.22 2.63 -5.81
CA PHE A 34 -0.49 1.83 -6.79
C PHE A 34 -0.31 2.57 -8.12
N ILE A 35 -1.35 3.23 -8.63
CA ILE A 35 -1.28 4.03 -9.87
C ILE A 35 -0.29 5.19 -9.72
N VAL A 36 -0.30 5.91 -8.60
CA VAL A 36 0.62 7.03 -8.35
C VAL A 36 2.06 6.56 -8.28
N ILE A 37 2.33 5.45 -7.59
CA ILE A 37 3.67 4.85 -7.53
C ILE A 37 4.12 4.41 -8.92
N LEU A 38 3.26 3.71 -9.66
CA LEU A 38 3.56 3.21 -11.00
C LEU A 38 3.89 4.35 -11.97
N LEU A 39 3.09 5.43 -11.94
CA LEU A 39 3.34 6.65 -12.72
C LEU A 39 4.66 7.31 -12.34
N SER A 40 4.97 7.40 -11.04
CA SER A 40 6.23 7.99 -10.56
C SER A 40 7.44 7.23 -11.09
N VAL A 41 7.39 5.89 -11.04
CA VAL A 41 8.44 5.03 -11.60
C VAL A 41 8.53 5.18 -13.11
N LEU A 42 7.41 5.23 -13.82
CA LEU A 42 7.38 5.44 -15.27
C LEU A 42 8.03 6.76 -15.67
N VAL A 43 7.72 7.86 -14.97
CA VAL A 43 8.30 9.18 -15.21
C VAL A 43 9.81 9.15 -14.98
N LEU A 44 10.26 8.51 -13.90
CA LEU A 44 11.70 8.34 -13.62
C LEU A 44 12.37 7.50 -14.70
N ALA A 45 11.74 6.42 -15.16
CA ALA A 45 12.26 5.54 -16.21
C ALA A 45 12.37 6.29 -17.56
N VAL A 46 11.36 7.07 -17.93
CA VAL A 46 11.39 7.90 -19.14
C VAL A 46 12.47 8.98 -19.03
N ARG A 47 12.56 9.66 -17.89
CA ARG A 47 13.61 10.66 -17.63
C ARG A 47 15.00 10.03 -17.72
N TRP A 48 15.17 8.84 -17.14
CA TRP A 48 16.42 8.09 -17.20
C TRP A 48 16.76 7.66 -18.62
N LEU A 49 15.79 7.14 -19.39
CA LEU A 49 15.96 6.80 -20.80
C LEU A 49 16.40 8.00 -21.64
N TRP A 50 15.83 9.17 -21.36
CA TRP A 50 16.21 10.41 -22.03
C TRP A 50 17.64 10.85 -21.67
N ASP A 51 18.05 10.69 -20.41
CA ASP A 51 19.43 10.96 -19.97
C ASP A 51 20.42 10.01 -20.63
N GLN A 52 20.10 8.71 -20.70
CA GLN A 52 20.89 7.70 -21.39
C GLN A 52 21.04 8.00 -22.89
N ARG A 53 19.98 8.51 -23.53
CA ARG A 53 20.00 8.84 -24.96
C ARG A 53 20.79 10.12 -25.29
N LYS A 54 21.05 10.95 -24.28
CA LYS A 54 21.82 12.20 -24.41
C LYS A 54 23.30 12.04 -24.05
N ARG A 55 23.70 10.89 -23.52
CA ARG A 55 25.09 10.45 -23.41
C ARG A 55 25.50 9.76 -24.69
#